data_AF-A0A818GAS4-F1
#
_entry.id   AF-A0A818GAS4-F1
#
_cell.length_a   1.000
_cell.length_b   1.000
_cell.length_c   1.000
_cell.angle_alpha   90.00
_cell.angle_beta   90.00
_cell.angle_gamma   90.00
#
_symmetry.space_group_name_H-M   'P 1'
#
loop_
_entity.id
_entity.type
_entity.pdbx_description
1 polymer ?
#
loop_
_entity_poly.entity_id
_entity_poly.type
_entity_poly.pdbx_seq_one_letter_code
_entity_poly.pdbx_strand_id
1 'polypeptide(L)'
;MDQHTNIVIEPVSPNTIIETGVTYSAIKPGSQRVRWNLLFNLLLWIVVLFPFWIPFLSKKVAFIMIPSIQGVFVFMWTVIAILAVKNLVILYANRSHNYAEDIANLEKTRIRHIVAISCYKEPLELIATSVQSVANQTEVHRIIMVISFEERTPDKEEKCKALNNRFKNAGFERIIFTIHPYGLPNEIPGKCSNLNYGLRMATTQMAFADSDMDNILVTTCDPDSKFPPNYIAALTLKYLQENKPALSTIYQAPLFYNWRLDGLSFVTRVTGLLRSLLMLGALIPCNINTMSIFSYSLSLAKKGKYIHPAYQMDDIICLIRWMGVTQQRLRISMISVPVISGPTSGETIETEIIEWARQARRWTIGAAEVFHYFVIKAKPEIERKIDRLEQQTQIVGGILQWPKFTRFSSSDRNEKINQDKDNIIETSPPHTIIETGITHHEMKGGSQRLRWNLLFNLLVWLVVPFPFWIPFISNKVALYMLPSIQGVFVFMWTSMTIRKCIDTSKLF
;
A
#
# COMPACT_ATOMS: atom_id res chain seq x y z
N MET A 1 11.04 35.09 -12.92
CA MET A 1 10.94 33.62 -12.93
C MET A 1 9.46 33.30 -12.91
N ASP A 2 8.86 33.06 -14.08
CA ASP A 2 7.40 32.91 -14.20
C ASP A 2 6.89 31.74 -13.37
N GLN A 3 6.05 32.02 -12.37
CA GLN A 3 5.56 31.02 -11.42
C GLN A 3 4.54 30.03 -12.04
N HIS A 4 4.18 30.19 -13.32
CA HIS A 4 3.12 29.45 -14.00
C HIS A 4 3.56 28.63 -15.22
N THR A 5 4.86 28.45 -15.49
CA THR A 5 5.29 27.56 -16.56
C THR A 5 5.25 26.09 -16.11
N ASN A 6 4.41 25.29 -16.77
CA ASN A 6 4.43 23.84 -16.60
C ASN A 6 5.75 23.29 -17.11
N ILE A 7 6.35 22.38 -16.35
CA ILE A 7 7.71 21.89 -16.62
C ILE A 7 7.61 20.42 -16.97
N VAL A 8 8.10 20.09 -18.17
CA VAL A 8 8.48 18.73 -18.52
C VAL A 8 9.91 18.57 -18.04
N ILE A 9 10.12 17.76 -17.00
CA ILE A 9 11.47 17.43 -16.54
C ILE A 9 12.03 16.38 -17.49
N GLU A 10 13.02 16.77 -18.26
CA GLU A 10 13.82 15.84 -19.05
C GLU A 10 14.56 14.87 -18.11
N PRO A 11 14.73 13.59 -18.53
CA PRO A 11 15.42 12.60 -17.72
C PRO A 11 16.81 13.12 -17.33
N VAL A 12 17.11 13.04 -16.04
CA VAL A 12 18.44 13.37 -15.55
C VAL A 12 19.44 12.40 -16.19
N SER A 13 20.59 12.91 -16.66
CA SER A 13 21.68 12.08 -17.22
C SER A 13 21.90 10.82 -16.38
N PRO A 14 22.11 9.62 -16.99
CA PRO A 14 22.27 8.36 -16.26
C PRO A 14 23.43 8.34 -15.25
N ASN A 15 24.30 9.36 -15.27
CA ASN A 15 25.40 9.53 -14.32
C ASN A 15 25.03 10.31 -13.04
N THR A 16 23.83 10.89 -12.94
CA THR A 16 23.40 11.54 -11.70
C THR A 16 22.80 10.49 -10.77
N ILE A 17 23.58 10.08 -9.76
CA ILE A 17 23.15 9.14 -8.74
C ILE A 17 22.07 9.81 -7.88
N ILE A 18 20.80 9.62 -8.22
CA ILE A 18 19.71 9.91 -7.28
C ILE A 18 19.86 8.88 -6.16
N GLU A 19 20.07 9.31 -4.92
CA GLU A 19 20.08 8.41 -3.77
C GLU A 19 18.65 7.88 -3.56
N THR A 20 18.32 6.78 -4.24
CA THR A 20 17.02 6.09 -4.26
C THR A 20 16.60 5.57 -2.89
N GLY A 21 17.44 5.77 -1.87
CA GLY A 21 17.25 5.26 -0.53
C GLY A 21 17.39 3.75 -0.43
N VAL A 22 17.94 3.11 -1.46
CA VAL A 22 18.39 1.71 -1.44
C VAL A 22 19.67 1.57 -0.62
N THR A 23 20.39 2.66 -0.36
CA THR A 23 21.44 2.76 0.69
C THR A 23 20.79 2.53 2.06
N TYR A 24 20.95 1.31 2.54
CA TYR A 24 20.26 0.76 3.70
C TYR A 24 20.65 1.49 5.00
N SER A 25 19.67 2.09 5.69
CA SER A 25 19.77 2.24 7.14
C SER A 25 19.15 1.00 7.79
N ALA A 26 19.91 0.33 8.67
CA ALA A 26 19.50 -0.94 9.26
C ALA A 26 18.27 -0.79 10.17
N ILE A 27 17.10 -1.22 9.70
CA ILE A 27 15.87 -1.27 10.49
C ILE A 27 16.01 -2.33 11.59
N LYS A 28 15.50 -2.01 12.80
CA LYS A 28 15.49 -2.93 13.94
C LYS A 28 14.67 -4.21 13.66
N PRO A 29 14.90 -5.30 14.39
CA PRO A 29 14.53 -6.68 14.03
C PRO A 29 13.67 -7.42 15.05
N GLY A 30 12.93 -8.42 14.57
CA GLY A 30 12.29 -9.43 15.42
C GLY A 30 13.22 -10.58 15.81
N SER A 31 12.93 -11.27 16.91
CA SER A 31 13.74 -12.36 17.47
C SER A 31 13.84 -13.61 16.58
N GLN A 32 15.05 -14.17 16.44
CA GLN A 32 15.39 -15.33 15.62
C GLN A 32 14.94 -16.72 16.16
N ARG A 33 14.39 -16.84 17.37
CA ARG A 33 14.25 -18.17 18.02
C ARG A 33 13.02 -19.00 17.62
N VAL A 34 12.05 -18.43 16.90
CA VAL A 34 10.92 -19.17 16.32
C VAL A 34 10.61 -18.57 14.95
N ARG A 35 10.79 -19.36 13.89
CA ARG A 35 10.28 -19.03 12.55
C ARG A 35 8.76 -19.18 12.56
N TRP A 36 8.07 -18.24 13.21
CA TRP A 36 6.60 -18.17 13.29
C TRP A 36 5.94 -18.30 11.91
N ASN A 37 6.66 -17.97 10.84
CA ASN A 37 6.24 -18.10 9.45
C ASN A 37 6.14 -19.55 8.96
N LEU A 38 7.05 -20.44 9.37
CA LEU A 38 6.94 -21.87 9.05
C LEU A 38 5.78 -22.49 9.84
N LEU A 39 5.64 -22.10 11.10
CA LEU A 39 4.52 -22.54 11.93
C LEU A 39 3.17 -22.01 11.40
N PHE A 40 3.13 -20.77 10.92
CA PHE A 40 1.94 -20.13 10.35
C PHE A 40 1.57 -20.73 8.99
N ASN A 41 2.54 -20.90 8.08
CA ASN A 41 2.29 -21.56 6.80
C ASN A 41 1.87 -23.02 7.03
N LEU A 42 2.51 -23.72 7.97
CA LEU A 42 2.10 -25.07 8.34
C LEU A 42 0.67 -25.08 8.91
N LEU A 43 0.33 -24.16 9.83
CA LEU A 43 -1.02 -24.01 10.37
C LEU A 43 -2.02 -23.72 9.25
N LEU A 44 -1.65 -22.90 8.28
CA LEU A 44 -2.48 -22.55 7.13
C LEU A 44 -2.70 -23.75 6.21
N TRP A 45 -1.65 -24.51 5.90
CA TRP A 45 -1.77 -25.76 5.14
C TRP A 45 -2.62 -26.79 5.89
N ILE A 46 -2.49 -26.88 7.21
CA ILE A 46 -3.35 -27.72 8.04
C ILE A 46 -4.80 -27.25 7.92
N VAL A 47 -5.08 -25.97 8.13
CA VAL A 47 -6.46 -25.44 8.06
C VAL A 47 -7.02 -25.56 6.63
N VAL A 48 -6.34 -25.11 5.59
CA VAL A 48 -6.86 -25.17 4.21
C VAL A 48 -7.14 -26.60 3.75
N LEU A 49 -6.30 -27.56 4.14
CA LEU A 49 -6.49 -28.95 3.78
C LEU A 49 -7.43 -29.71 4.72
N PHE A 50 -8.05 -29.04 5.71
CA PHE A 50 -8.95 -29.71 6.66
C PHE A 50 -10.03 -30.53 5.98
N PRO A 51 -10.65 -30.12 4.85
CA PRO A 51 -11.67 -30.95 4.20
C PRO A 51 -11.13 -32.31 3.74
N PHE A 52 -9.83 -32.40 3.45
CA PHE A 52 -9.18 -33.63 2.99
C PHE A 52 -8.74 -34.53 4.13
N TRP A 53 -8.27 -33.99 5.26
CA TRP A 53 -7.81 -34.82 6.38
C TRP A 53 -8.83 -35.07 7.49
N ILE A 54 -9.83 -34.20 7.67
CA ILE A 54 -10.88 -34.39 8.69
C ILE A 54 -11.67 -35.72 8.52
N PRO A 55 -11.99 -36.20 7.30
CA PRO A 55 -12.69 -37.48 7.13
C PRO A 55 -11.92 -38.70 7.68
N PHE A 56 -10.60 -38.61 7.82
CA PHE A 56 -9.76 -39.67 8.40
C PHE A 56 -9.65 -39.59 9.93
N LEU A 57 -10.18 -38.53 10.55
CA LEU A 57 -10.30 -38.43 12.01
C LEU A 57 -11.51 -39.22 12.50
N SER A 58 -11.55 -39.50 13.81
CA SER A 58 -12.73 -40.12 14.42
C SER A 58 -13.97 -39.25 14.21
N LYS A 59 -15.13 -39.88 13.98
CA LYS A 59 -16.41 -39.19 13.76
C LYS A 59 -16.71 -38.14 14.84
N LYS A 60 -16.34 -38.43 16.10
CA LYS A 60 -16.51 -37.52 17.25
C LYS A 60 -15.67 -36.24 17.12
N VAL A 61 -14.41 -36.36 16.68
CA VAL A 61 -13.50 -35.22 16.52
C VAL A 61 -13.93 -34.36 15.32
N ALA A 62 -14.24 -34.99 14.19
CA ALA A 62 -14.74 -34.28 13.00
C ALA A 62 -16.01 -33.48 13.29
N PHE A 63 -16.94 -34.08 14.05
CA PHE A 63 -18.21 -33.45 14.46
C PHE A 63 -18.01 -32.19 15.30
N ILE A 64 -16.94 -32.10 16.11
CA ILE A 64 -16.64 -30.92 16.91
C ILE A 64 -15.83 -29.89 16.10
N MET A 65 -14.79 -30.34 15.39
CA MET A 65 -13.85 -29.43 14.73
C MET A 65 -14.46 -28.64 13.57
N ILE A 66 -15.27 -29.29 12.72
CA ILE A 66 -15.90 -28.63 11.56
C ILE A 66 -16.74 -27.40 12.00
N PRO A 67 -17.74 -27.53 12.89
CA PRO A 67 -18.55 -26.38 13.31
C PRO A 67 -17.74 -25.36 14.10
N SER A 68 -16.72 -25.75 14.88
CA SER A 68 -15.86 -24.78 15.57
C SER A 68 -15.08 -23.90 14.58
N ILE A 69 -14.46 -24.49 13.57
CA ILE A 69 -13.74 -23.76 12.52
C ILE A 69 -14.72 -22.85 11.76
N GLN A 70 -15.85 -23.39 11.31
CA GLN A 70 -16.89 -22.62 10.62
C GLN A 70 -17.43 -21.47 11.48
N GLY A 71 -17.63 -21.69 12.78
CA GLY A 71 -18.08 -20.67 13.72
C GLY A 71 -17.09 -19.49 13.81
N VAL A 72 -15.78 -19.77 13.84
CA VAL A 72 -14.75 -18.72 13.81
C VAL A 72 -14.81 -17.93 12.49
N PHE A 73 -14.95 -18.62 11.36
CA PHE A 73 -15.09 -17.97 10.05
C PHE A 73 -16.34 -17.09 9.95
N VAL A 74 -17.50 -17.61 10.36
CA VAL A 74 -18.76 -16.87 10.35
C VAL A 74 -18.68 -15.67 11.27
N PHE A 75 -18.11 -15.82 12.47
CA PHE A 75 -17.89 -14.72 13.41
C PHE A 75 -17.01 -13.63 12.77
N MET A 76 -15.88 -14.02 12.16
CA MET A 76 -14.99 -13.08 11.49
C MET A 76 -15.69 -12.34 10.35
N TRP A 77 -16.38 -13.04 9.45
CA TRP A 77 -17.12 -12.43 8.34
C TRP A 77 -18.26 -11.53 8.81
N THR A 78 -18.92 -11.89 9.91
CA THR A 78 -19.95 -11.05 10.54
C THR A 78 -19.34 -9.74 11.05
N VAL A 79 -18.18 -9.79 11.72
CA VAL A 79 -17.45 -8.58 12.15
C VAL A 79 -17.06 -7.71 10.95
N ILE A 80 -16.51 -8.31 9.89
CA ILE A 80 -16.16 -7.58 8.65
C ILE A 80 -17.41 -6.91 8.06
N ALA A 81 -18.53 -7.63 7.96
CA ALA A 81 -19.77 -7.09 7.40
C ALA A 81 -20.31 -5.94 8.25
N ILE A 82 -20.32 -6.06 9.58
CA ILE A 82 -20.75 -4.99 10.49
C ILE A 82 -19.87 -3.75 10.33
N LEU A 83 -18.55 -3.91 10.29
CA LEU A 83 -17.61 -2.80 10.09
C LEU A 83 -17.79 -2.15 8.72
N ALA A 84 -18.04 -2.95 7.68
CA ALA A 84 -18.26 -2.46 6.34
C ALA A 84 -19.56 -1.65 6.25
N VAL A 85 -20.65 -2.15 6.84
CA VAL A 85 -21.92 -1.43 6.93
C VAL A 85 -21.74 -0.14 7.70
N LYS A 86 -21.05 -0.15 8.85
CA LYS A 86 -20.75 1.07 9.63
C LYS A 86 -20.02 2.11 8.78
N ASN A 87 -18.96 1.71 8.09
CA ASN A 87 -18.18 2.64 7.26
C ASN A 87 -18.95 3.09 6.02
N LEU A 88 -19.79 2.24 5.43
CA LEU A 88 -20.69 2.63 4.34
C LEU A 88 -21.73 3.66 4.79
N VAL A 89 -22.28 3.53 6.01
CA VAL A 89 -23.19 4.53 6.60
C VAL A 89 -22.46 5.87 6.77
N ILE A 90 -21.20 5.86 7.23
CA ILE A 90 -20.38 7.08 7.32
C ILE A 90 -20.22 7.73 5.94
N LEU A 91 -19.84 6.96 4.92
CA LEU A 91 -19.73 7.48 3.54
C LEU A 91 -21.05 8.07 3.05
N TYR A 92 -22.16 7.35 3.27
CA TYR A 92 -23.48 7.79 2.83
C TYR A 92 -23.92 9.07 3.53
N ALA A 93 -23.69 9.19 4.85
CA ALA A 93 -23.99 10.38 5.62
C ALA A 93 -23.16 11.61 5.16
N ASN A 94 -21.95 11.36 4.65
CA ASN A 94 -21.03 12.41 4.21
C ASN A 94 -21.09 12.73 2.70
N ARG A 95 -21.97 12.09 1.93
CA ARG A 95 -21.98 12.17 0.46
C ARG A 95 -22.19 13.58 -0.11
N SER A 96 -22.91 14.42 0.63
CA SER A 96 -23.23 15.81 0.27
C SER A 96 -22.56 16.82 1.22
N HIS A 97 -21.58 16.37 2.01
CA HIS A 97 -20.93 17.22 2.99
C HIS A 97 -19.99 18.23 2.31
N ASN A 98 -20.07 19.48 2.75
CA ASN A 98 -19.27 20.57 2.18
C ASN A 98 -17.94 20.75 2.93
N TYR A 99 -16.97 19.89 2.60
CA TYR A 99 -15.67 19.91 3.25
C TYR A 99 -14.86 21.20 3.00
N ALA A 100 -15.11 21.91 1.90
CA ALA A 100 -14.38 23.14 1.57
C ALA A 100 -14.71 24.26 2.57
N GLU A 101 -15.98 24.37 2.95
CA GLU A 101 -16.45 25.33 3.96
C GLU A 101 -15.87 25.06 5.35
N ASP A 102 -15.77 23.78 5.75
CA ASP A 102 -15.15 23.42 7.03
C ASP A 102 -13.67 23.83 7.09
N ILE A 103 -12.92 23.65 6.00
CA ILE A 103 -11.50 24.03 5.94
C ILE A 103 -11.37 25.55 6.00
N ALA A 104 -12.20 26.28 5.26
CA ALA A 104 -12.17 27.75 5.27
C ALA A 104 -12.32 28.33 6.69
N ASN A 105 -13.07 27.64 7.56
CA ASN A 105 -13.28 28.04 8.95
C ASN A 105 -12.16 27.61 9.92
N LEU A 106 -11.41 26.55 9.58
CA LEU A 106 -10.42 25.94 10.47
C LEU A 106 -8.97 26.34 10.13
N GLU A 107 -8.72 26.72 8.89
CA GLU A 107 -7.36 26.74 8.37
C GLU A 107 -6.60 28.02 8.72
N LYS A 108 -5.65 27.89 9.66
CA LYS A 108 -4.63 28.90 9.93
C LYS A 108 -3.36 28.71 9.09
N THR A 109 -3.17 27.53 8.50
CA THR A 109 -1.96 27.13 7.78
C THR A 109 -2.34 26.38 6.51
N ARG A 110 -1.89 26.86 5.35
CA ARG A 110 -2.26 26.32 4.03
C ARG A 110 -1.67 24.92 3.81
N ILE A 111 -2.52 23.89 3.79
CA ILE A 111 -2.13 22.54 3.41
C ILE A 111 -2.07 22.42 1.88
N ARG A 112 -0.97 21.87 1.37
CA ARG A 112 -0.74 21.60 -0.07
C ARG A 112 -0.79 20.10 -0.35
N HIS A 113 -1.10 19.74 -1.59
CA HIS A 113 -1.28 18.35 -1.99
C HIS A 113 -0.42 18.02 -3.21
N ILE A 114 0.38 16.97 -3.13
CA ILE A 114 1.01 16.34 -4.29
C ILE A 114 0.14 15.16 -4.67
N VAL A 115 -0.41 15.16 -5.88
CA VAL A 115 -1.15 14.01 -6.43
C VAL A 115 -0.32 13.41 -7.55
N ALA A 116 0.17 12.18 -7.35
CA ALA A 116 1.14 11.56 -8.24
C ALA A 116 0.57 10.32 -8.95
N ILE A 117 0.51 10.40 -10.28
CA ILE A 117 0.14 9.30 -11.17
C ILE A 117 1.40 8.73 -11.83
N SER A 118 1.55 7.42 -11.80
CA SER A 118 2.54 6.68 -12.59
C SER A 118 1.89 6.03 -13.80
N CYS A 119 2.38 6.34 -14.99
CA CYS A 119 1.87 5.87 -16.28
C CYS A 119 2.91 5.01 -17.00
N TYR A 120 2.42 4.05 -17.78
CA TYR A 120 3.17 3.30 -18.78
C TYR A 120 2.39 3.26 -20.10
N LYS A 121 1.65 2.19 -20.37
CA LYS A 121 0.99 1.95 -21.66
C LYS A 121 -0.45 2.42 -21.73
N GLU A 122 -0.95 3.07 -20.69
CA GLU A 122 -2.35 3.49 -20.63
C GLU A 122 -2.69 4.48 -21.75
N PRO A 123 -3.89 4.38 -22.34
CA PRO A 123 -4.36 5.33 -23.34
C PRO A 123 -4.41 6.76 -22.78
N LEU A 124 -4.13 7.75 -23.63
CA LEU A 124 -4.14 9.17 -23.27
C LEU A 124 -5.46 9.58 -22.60
N GLU A 125 -6.60 9.16 -23.16
CA GLU A 125 -7.92 9.53 -22.63
C GLU A 125 -8.23 8.92 -21.26
N LEU A 126 -7.66 7.75 -20.94
CA LEU A 126 -7.81 7.16 -19.61
C LEU A 126 -7.08 8.03 -18.58
N ILE A 127 -5.81 8.35 -18.85
CA ILE A 127 -5.00 9.24 -18.02
C ILE A 127 -5.68 10.61 -17.89
N ALA A 128 -6.13 11.19 -19.01
CA ALA A 128 -6.79 12.48 -19.02
C ALA A 128 -8.09 12.47 -18.21
N THR A 129 -8.87 11.37 -18.23
CA THR A 129 -10.07 11.24 -17.39
C THR A 129 -9.72 11.25 -15.90
N SER A 130 -8.66 10.55 -15.50
CA SER A 130 -8.17 10.57 -14.12
C SER A 130 -7.68 11.96 -13.71
N VAL A 131 -6.84 12.59 -14.52
CA VAL A 131 -6.35 13.96 -14.28
C VAL A 131 -7.50 14.97 -14.23
N GLN A 132 -8.51 14.83 -15.08
CA GLN A 132 -9.71 15.68 -15.05
C GLN A 132 -10.46 15.54 -13.72
N SER A 133 -10.54 14.35 -13.13
CA SER A 133 -11.18 14.18 -11.82
C SER A 133 -10.43 14.90 -10.68
N VAL A 134 -9.11 15.05 -10.83
CA VAL A 134 -8.26 15.84 -9.92
C VAL A 134 -8.38 17.35 -10.23
N ALA A 135 -8.50 17.72 -11.50
CA ALA A 135 -8.77 19.11 -11.91
C ALA A 135 -10.13 19.63 -11.41
N ASN A 136 -11.11 18.72 -11.29
CA ASN A 136 -12.46 19.03 -10.80
C ASN A 136 -12.56 19.08 -9.27
N GLN A 137 -11.44 19.02 -8.55
CA GLN A 137 -11.46 19.17 -7.09
C GLN A 137 -11.84 20.60 -6.70
N THR A 138 -12.61 20.76 -5.62
CA THR A 138 -12.96 22.08 -5.08
C THR A 138 -11.72 22.89 -4.68
N GLU A 139 -10.68 22.20 -4.23
CA GLU A 139 -9.42 22.77 -3.77
C GLU A 139 -8.26 22.60 -4.78
N VAL A 140 -8.55 22.63 -6.10
CA VAL A 140 -7.56 22.36 -7.16
C VAL A 140 -6.30 23.24 -7.08
N HIS A 141 -6.45 24.48 -6.63
CA HIS A 141 -5.37 25.47 -6.45
C HIS A 141 -4.35 25.11 -5.35
N ARG A 142 -4.56 24.02 -4.62
CA ARG A 142 -3.63 23.44 -3.64
C ARG A 142 -2.86 22.25 -4.18
N ILE A 143 -3.18 21.81 -5.40
CA ILE A 143 -2.71 20.55 -5.94
C ILE A 143 -1.52 20.79 -6.88
N ILE A 144 -0.44 20.10 -6.57
CA ILE A 144 0.72 19.87 -7.42
C ILE A 144 0.51 18.51 -8.08
N MET A 145 0.14 18.55 -9.35
CA MET A 145 -0.13 17.35 -10.14
C MET A 145 1.19 16.81 -10.69
N VAL A 146 1.52 15.56 -10.36
CA VAL A 146 2.71 14.86 -10.87
C VAL A 146 2.27 13.74 -11.80
N ILE A 147 2.72 13.78 -13.05
CA ILE A 147 2.43 12.77 -14.07
C ILE A 147 3.76 12.18 -14.51
N SER A 148 4.03 10.94 -14.10
CA SER A 148 5.32 10.27 -14.30
C SER A 148 5.19 9.14 -15.31
N PHE A 149 5.97 9.16 -16.38
CA PHE A 149 6.01 8.11 -17.40
C PHE A 149 7.30 7.31 -17.30
N GLU A 150 7.28 6.02 -17.60
CA GLU A 150 8.53 5.29 -17.85
C GLU A 150 9.12 5.67 -19.21
N GLU A 151 10.45 5.70 -19.34
CA GLU A 151 11.15 5.99 -20.61
C GLU A 151 10.70 5.08 -21.76
N ARG A 152 10.35 3.83 -21.45
CA ARG A 152 9.86 2.83 -22.42
C ARG A 152 8.40 2.99 -22.81
N THR A 153 7.73 4.05 -22.34
CA THR A 153 6.36 4.37 -22.73
C THR A 153 6.32 4.83 -24.19
N PRO A 154 5.46 4.24 -25.05
CA PRO A 154 5.27 4.76 -26.40
C PRO A 154 4.62 6.15 -26.35
N ASP A 155 5.06 7.03 -27.26
CA ASP A 155 4.49 8.36 -27.48
C ASP A 155 4.44 9.25 -26.22
N LYS A 156 5.33 9.01 -25.25
CA LYS A 156 5.35 9.71 -23.95
C LYS A 156 5.46 11.23 -24.11
N GLU A 157 6.28 11.71 -25.05
CA GLU A 157 6.43 13.14 -25.33
C GLU A 157 5.14 13.76 -25.88
N GLU A 158 4.43 13.04 -26.76
CA GLU A 158 3.14 13.47 -27.30
C GLU A 158 2.07 13.49 -26.20
N LYS A 159 2.01 12.43 -25.38
CA LYS A 159 1.11 12.36 -24.22
C LYS A 159 1.36 13.51 -23.24
N CYS A 160 2.62 13.80 -22.90
CA CYS A 160 2.98 14.94 -22.06
C CYS A 160 2.51 16.27 -22.65
N LYS A 161 2.74 16.52 -23.95
CA LYS A 161 2.29 17.73 -24.64
C LYS A 161 0.77 17.85 -24.64
N ALA A 162 0.05 16.77 -24.96
CA ALA A 162 -1.40 16.74 -24.99
C ALA A 162 -2.02 16.99 -23.61
N LEU A 163 -1.53 16.31 -22.58
CA LEU A 163 -1.97 16.52 -21.19
C LEU A 163 -1.66 17.93 -20.71
N ASN A 164 -0.46 18.44 -21.00
CA ASN A 164 -0.10 19.81 -20.66
C ASN A 164 -1.03 20.82 -21.34
N ASN A 165 -1.28 20.69 -22.63
CA ASN A 165 -2.19 21.57 -23.37
C ASN A 165 -3.62 21.55 -22.80
N ARG A 166 -4.10 20.37 -22.40
CA ARG A 166 -5.45 20.18 -21.85
C ARG A 166 -5.59 20.75 -20.43
N PHE A 167 -4.57 20.60 -19.58
CA PHE A 167 -4.68 20.89 -18.15
C PHE A 167 -3.90 22.11 -17.66
N LYS A 168 -3.10 22.78 -18.49
CA LYS A 168 -2.28 23.93 -18.07
C LYS A 168 -3.04 25.05 -17.36
N ASN A 169 -4.32 25.23 -17.71
CA ASN A 169 -5.19 26.26 -17.15
C ASN A 169 -6.25 25.68 -16.20
N ALA A 170 -6.10 24.43 -15.74
CA ALA A 170 -7.08 23.76 -14.90
C ALA A 170 -7.09 24.25 -13.44
N GLY A 171 -6.25 25.23 -13.09
CA GLY A 171 -6.18 25.80 -11.75
C GLY A 171 -5.29 25.03 -10.77
N PHE A 172 -4.53 24.03 -11.24
CA PHE A 172 -3.49 23.39 -10.43
C PHE A 172 -2.46 24.42 -9.95
N GLU A 173 -1.92 24.19 -8.75
CA GLU A 173 -0.78 24.97 -8.28
C GLU A 173 0.43 24.78 -9.21
N ARG A 174 0.67 23.53 -9.62
CA ARG A 174 1.65 23.19 -10.64
C ARG A 174 1.34 21.85 -11.28
N ILE A 175 1.73 21.69 -12.55
CA ILE A 175 1.78 20.40 -13.23
C ILE A 175 3.23 20.06 -13.54
N ILE A 176 3.65 18.87 -13.13
CA ILE A 176 5.01 18.37 -13.29
C ILE A 176 4.96 17.06 -14.07
N PHE A 177 5.61 17.04 -15.23
CA PHE A 177 5.81 15.81 -15.99
C PHE A 177 7.22 15.28 -15.75
N THR A 178 7.33 13.97 -15.55
CA THR A 178 8.61 13.28 -15.32
C THR A 178 8.72 12.04 -16.18
N ILE A 179 9.95 11.72 -16.59
CA ILE A 179 10.27 10.50 -17.34
C ILE A 179 11.30 9.71 -16.53
N HIS A 180 10.89 8.55 -16.02
CA HIS A 180 11.75 7.63 -15.27
C HIS A 180 12.68 6.86 -16.23
N PRO A 181 14.02 7.02 -16.12
CA PRO A 181 14.98 6.34 -16.99
C PRO A 181 14.97 4.82 -16.82
N TYR A 182 15.19 4.10 -17.92
CA TYR A 182 15.28 2.65 -17.93
C TYR A 182 16.68 2.16 -17.51
N GLY A 183 16.71 1.06 -16.74
CA GLY A 183 17.96 0.38 -16.41
C GLY A 183 18.77 1.00 -15.27
N LEU A 184 18.14 1.85 -14.43
CA LEU A 184 18.80 2.38 -13.24
C LEU A 184 19.19 1.26 -12.24
N PRO A 185 20.37 1.33 -11.61
CA PRO A 185 20.84 0.29 -10.72
C PRO A 185 19.99 0.20 -9.44
N ASN A 186 19.67 -1.02 -9.04
CA ASN A 186 18.86 -1.34 -7.86
C ASN A 186 17.39 -0.90 -7.93
N GLU A 187 16.88 -0.62 -9.12
CA GLU A 187 15.46 -0.36 -9.37
C GLU A 187 14.88 -1.47 -10.26
N ILE A 188 13.61 -1.81 -10.05
CA ILE A 188 12.87 -2.68 -10.97
C ILE A 188 12.00 -1.81 -11.89
N PRO A 189 11.83 -2.15 -13.18
CA PRO A 189 10.83 -1.49 -14.02
C PRO A 189 9.43 -1.64 -13.42
N GLY A 190 8.61 -0.58 -13.48
CA GLY A 190 7.25 -0.59 -12.97
C GLY A 190 6.87 0.63 -12.12
N LYS A 191 5.60 0.61 -11.68
CA LYS A 191 4.96 1.64 -10.86
C LYS A 191 5.84 2.15 -9.71
N CYS A 192 6.43 1.26 -8.91
CA CYS A 192 7.18 1.63 -7.72
C CYS A 192 8.38 2.57 -8.01
N SER A 193 9.18 2.26 -9.03
CA SER A 193 10.34 3.06 -9.44
C SER A 193 9.93 4.35 -10.12
N ASN A 194 8.94 4.26 -11.03
CA ASN A 194 8.41 5.42 -11.73
C ASN A 194 7.82 6.45 -10.74
N LEU A 195 7.00 5.99 -9.78
CA LEU A 195 6.41 6.83 -8.75
C LEU A 195 7.45 7.40 -7.78
N ASN A 196 8.45 6.59 -7.36
CA ASN A 196 9.57 7.06 -6.55
C ASN A 196 10.34 8.19 -7.25
N TYR A 197 10.67 8.00 -8.53
CA TYR A 197 11.37 8.99 -9.34
C TYR A 197 10.55 10.26 -9.49
N GLY A 198 9.28 10.14 -9.91
CA GLY A 198 8.39 11.29 -10.09
C GLY A 198 8.21 12.12 -8.81
N LEU A 199 8.00 11.47 -7.66
CA LEU A 199 7.86 12.16 -6.37
C LEU A 199 9.15 12.89 -5.95
N ARG A 200 10.31 12.27 -6.14
CA ARG A 200 11.61 12.88 -5.80
C ARG A 200 11.92 14.07 -6.71
N MET A 201 11.66 13.93 -7.99
CA MET A 201 11.85 15.01 -8.96
C MET A 201 10.90 16.18 -8.70
N ALA A 202 9.62 15.90 -8.47
CA ALA A 202 8.65 16.93 -8.09
C ALA A 202 9.05 17.64 -6.80
N THR A 203 9.44 16.89 -5.77
CA THR A 203 9.86 17.47 -4.48
C THR A 203 11.13 18.32 -4.61
N THR A 204 12.10 17.87 -5.42
CA THR A 204 13.34 18.60 -5.68
C THR A 204 13.06 19.90 -6.44
N GLN A 205 12.23 19.82 -7.49
CA GLN A 205 11.88 20.98 -8.31
C GLN A 205 11.09 22.04 -7.54
N MET A 206 10.19 21.62 -6.65
CA MET A 206 9.41 22.54 -5.83
C MET A 206 10.23 23.18 -4.70
N ALA A 207 11.41 22.63 -4.38
CA ALA A 207 12.35 23.15 -3.40
C ALA A 207 11.68 23.52 -2.05
N PHE A 208 10.82 22.64 -1.54
CA PHE A 208 10.13 22.90 -0.27
C PHE A 208 11.11 23.03 0.88
N ALA A 209 10.84 23.98 1.78
CA ALA A 209 11.55 24.08 3.05
C ALA A 209 11.21 22.87 3.94
N ASP A 210 12.16 22.46 4.78
CA ASP A 210 11.93 21.36 5.73
C ASP A 210 10.78 21.65 6.70
N SER A 211 10.53 22.93 7.03
CA SER A 211 9.41 23.38 7.86
C SER A 211 8.03 23.13 7.24
N ASP A 212 7.95 23.03 5.92
CA ASP A 212 6.68 22.94 5.20
C ASP A 212 6.24 21.49 4.96
N MET A 213 7.13 20.53 5.15
CA MET A 213 6.93 19.13 4.77
C MET A 213 5.78 18.45 5.54
N ASP A 214 5.52 18.89 6.77
CA ASP A 214 4.36 18.45 7.55
C ASP A 214 3.05 19.00 6.99
N ASN A 215 3.08 20.10 6.22
CA ASN A 215 1.89 20.73 5.63
C ASN A 215 1.68 20.34 4.16
N ILE A 216 2.42 19.34 3.66
CA ILE A 216 2.30 18.82 2.30
C ILE A 216 1.86 17.37 2.38
N LEU A 217 0.70 17.05 1.82
CA LEU A 217 0.18 15.69 1.72
C LEU A 217 0.44 15.13 0.33
N VAL A 218 1.01 13.92 0.27
CA VAL A 218 1.27 13.18 -0.96
C VAL A 218 0.19 12.12 -1.10
N THR A 219 -0.55 12.13 -2.19
CA THR A 219 -1.50 11.08 -2.60
C THR A 219 -0.93 10.35 -3.80
N THR A 220 -0.78 9.03 -3.64
CA THR A 220 -0.42 8.14 -4.76
C THR A 220 -1.68 7.74 -5.50
N CYS A 221 -1.65 7.60 -6.82
CA CYS A 221 -2.80 7.09 -7.56
C CYS A 221 -2.44 6.40 -8.87
N ASP A 222 -3.32 5.50 -9.29
CA ASP A 222 -3.22 4.79 -10.55
C ASP A 222 -3.87 5.62 -11.69
N PRO A 223 -3.42 5.49 -12.95
CA PRO A 223 -3.92 6.26 -14.10
C PRO A 223 -5.37 5.94 -14.50
N ASP A 224 -6.02 5.00 -13.80
CA ASP A 224 -7.42 4.59 -13.92
C ASP A 224 -8.22 4.89 -12.63
N SER A 225 -7.81 5.92 -11.88
CA SER A 225 -8.46 6.36 -10.64
C SER A 225 -9.31 7.61 -10.86
N LYS A 226 -10.51 7.67 -10.25
CA LYS A 226 -11.42 8.81 -10.28
C LYS A 226 -11.71 9.32 -8.89
N PHE A 227 -11.39 10.59 -8.67
CA PHE A 227 -11.64 11.28 -7.41
C PHE A 227 -12.95 12.07 -7.48
N PRO A 228 -13.82 11.98 -6.47
CA PRO A 228 -14.96 12.88 -6.36
C PRO A 228 -14.50 14.30 -5.97
N PRO A 229 -15.25 15.36 -6.32
CA PRO A 229 -14.78 16.76 -6.21
C PRO A 229 -14.31 17.21 -4.82
N ASN A 230 -14.81 16.60 -3.74
CA ASN A 230 -14.48 16.99 -2.37
C ASN A 230 -13.36 16.15 -1.74
N TYR A 231 -12.66 15.29 -2.49
CA TYR A 231 -11.66 14.40 -1.92
C TYR A 231 -10.50 15.15 -1.24
N ILE A 232 -9.93 16.15 -1.91
CA ILE A 232 -8.80 16.94 -1.39
C ILE A 232 -9.21 17.75 -0.16
N ALA A 233 -10.43 18.31 -0.18
CA ALA A 233 -10.98 19.00 0.97
C ALA A 233 -11.18 18.02 2.15
N ALA A 234 -11.85 16.88 1.93
CA ALA A 234 -12.06 15.89 2.98
C ALA A 234 -10.75 15.39 3.60
N LEU A 235 -9.71 15.17 2.78
CA LEU A 235 -8.38 14.80 3.26
C LEU A 235 -7.75 15.92 4.10
N THR A 236 -7.82 17.17 3.65
CA THR A 236 -7.29 18.33 4.38
C THR A 236 -7.97 18.49 5.73
N LEU A 237 -9.29 18.48 5.77
CA LEU A 237 -10.07 18.57 7.01
C LEU A 237 -9.67 17.45 7.97
N LYS A 238 -9.59 16.21 7.45
CA LYS A 238 -9.22 15.05 8.26
C LYS A 238 -7.82 15.17 8.84
N TYR A 239 -6.88 15.72 8.07
CA TYR A 239 -5.51 15.98 8.52
C TYR A 239 -5.47 17.01 9.64
N LEU A 240 -6.13 18.16 9.46
CA LEU A 240 -6.15 19.26 10.43
C LEU A 240 -6.81 18.89 11.76
N GLN A 241 -7.77 17.97 11.75
CA GLN A 241 -8.46 17.48 12.95
C GLN A 241 -7.63 16.46 13.75
N GLU A 242 -6.56 15.92 13.18
CA GLU A 242 -5.73 14.93 13.86
C GLU A 242 -4.58 15.59 14.63
N ASN A 243 -4.23 15.05 15.80
CA ASN A 243 -3.14 15.56 16.62
C ASN A 243 -1.80 14.98 16.16
N LYS A 244 -0.89 15.83 15.65
CA LYS A 244 0.44 15.47 15.13
C LYS A 244 0.44 14.26 14.15
N PRO A 245 -0.37 14.32 13.08
CA PRO A 245 -0.56 13.21 12.15
C PRO A 245 0.64 12.94 11.24
N ALA A 246 1.50 13.94 11.01
CA ALA A 246 2.51 13.92 9.94
C ALA A 246 3.31 12.63 9.87
N LEU A 247 3.79 12.12 11.00
CA LEU A 247 4.62 10.92 11.03
C LEU A 247 3.87 9.66 11.51
N SER A 248 2.60 9.78 11.91
CA SER A 248 1.86 8.74 12.64
C SER A 248 0.61 8.23 11.93
N THR A 249 0.11 8.94 10.92
CA THR A 249 -1.10 8.57 10.17
C THR A 249 -0.83 8.45 8.67
N ILE A 250 -1.47 7.46 8.06
CA ILE A 250 -1.73 7.37 6.62
C ILE A 250 -3.24 7.43 6.40
N TYR A 251 -3.67 8.08 5.33
CA TYR A 251 -5.07 8.23 4.96
C TYR A 251 -5.41 7.31 3.79
N GLN A 252 -6.51 6.58 3.92
CA GLN A 252 -7.00 5.67 2.89
C GLN A 252 -8.47 6.00 2.63
N ALA A 253 -8.79 6.34 1.40
CA ALA A 253 -10.18 6.34 0.96
C ALA A 253 -10.62 4.90 0.64
N PRO A 254 -11.88 4.54 0.94
CA PRO A 254 -12.46 3.31 0.44
C PRO A 254 -12.42 3.27 -1.09
N LEU A 255 -11.81 2.21 -1.64
CA LEU A 255 -11.69 2.00 -3.08
C LEU A 255 -12.86 1.17 -3.61
N PHE A 256 -13.57 1.73 -4.58
CA PHE A 256 -14.63 1.05 -5.31
C PHE A 256 -14.17 0.72 -6.72
N TYR A 257 -14.11 -0.57 -7.04
CA TYR A 257 -13.69 -1.08 -8.35
C TYR A 257 -14.89 -1.19 -9.29
N ASN A 258 -15.57 -0.07 -9.51
CA ASN A 258 -16.86 -0.01 -10.21
C ASN A 258 -16.88 1.01 -11.35
N TRP A 259 -15.71 1.40 -11.87
CA TRP A 259 -15.65 2.22 -13.08
C TRP A 259 -16.36 1.48 -14.23
N ARG A 260 -17.45 2.07 -14.76
CA ARG A 260 -18.32 1.48 -15.80
C ARG A 260 -18.87 0.10 -15.42
N LEU A 261 -19.31 -0.06 -14.17
CA LEU A 261 -19.81 -1.33 -13.63
C LEU A 261 -20.83 -2.04 -14.54
N ASP A 262 -21.72 -1.29 -15.21
CA ASP A 262 -22.77 -1.84 -16.08
C ASP A 262 -22.23 -2.57 -17.31
N GLY A 263 -21.03 -2.20 -17.76
CA GLY A 263 -20.36 -2.81 -18.92
C GLY A 263 -19.46 -4.00 -18.57
N LEU A 264 -19.38 -4.42 -17.30
CA LEU A 264 -18.46 -5.46 -16.85
C LEU A 264 -19.14 -6.81 -16.70
N SER A 265 -18.34 -7.88 -16.80
CA SER A 265 -18.83 -9.23 -16.57
C SER A 265 -19.32 -9.41 -15.13
N PHE A 266 -20.15 -10.43 -14.92
CA PHE A 266 -20.58 -10.84 -13.58
C PHE A 266 -19.38 -11.09 -12.64
N VAL A 267 -18.31 -11.73 -13.13
CA VAL A 267 -17.13 -12.08 -12.32
C VAL A 267 -16.40 -10.83 -11.84
N THR A 268 -16.17 -9.86 -12.74
CA THR A 268 -15.51 -8.59 -12.38
C THR A 268 -16.36 -7.75 -11.43
N ARG A 269 -17.69 -7.73 -11.61
CA ARG A 269 -18.57 -7.03 -10.67
C ARG A 269 -18.50 -7.61 -9.27
N VAL A 270 -18.60 -8.94 -9.14
CA VAL A 270 -18.57 -9.63 -7.84
C VAL A 270 -17.23 -9.38 -7.14
N THR A 271 -16.11 -9.57 -7.84
CA THR A 271 -14.77 -9.36 -7.29
C THR A 271 -14.55 -7.90 -6.87
N GLY A 272 -14.99 -6.92 -7.67
CA GLY A 272 -14.91 -5.51 -7.32
C GLY A 272 -15.73 -5.13 -6.08
N LEU A 273 -16.96 -5.63 -5.97
CA LEU A 273 -17.82 -5.45 -4.79
C LEU A 273 -17.19 -6.06 -3.53
N LEU A 274 -16.62 -7.25 -3.64
CA LEU A 274 -15.97 -7.91 -2.52
C LEU A 274 -14.73 -7.17 -2.07
N ARG A 275 -13.87 -6.73 -2.99
CA ARG A 275 -12.72 -5.88 -2.62
C ARG A 275 -13.16 -4.60 -1.91
N SER A 276 -14.28 -4.02 -2.32
CA SER A 276 -14.86 -2.83 -1.67
C SER A 276 -15.36 -3.16 -0.26
N LEU A 277 -16.05 -4.29 -0.07
CA LEU A 277 -16.46 -4.82 1.24
C LEU A 277 -15.26 -5.01 2.16
N LEU A 278 -14.17 -5.58 1.65
CA LEU A 278 -12.96 -5.88 2.41
C LEU A 278 -12.20 -4.64 2.81
N MET A 279 -12.16 -3.66 1.91
CA MET A 279 -11.60 -2.33 2.19
C MET A 279 -12.33 -1.69 3.38
N LEU A 280 -13.66 -1.64 3.29
CA LEU A 280 -14.52 -1.01 4.30
C LEU A 280 -14.62 -1.81 5.59
N GLY A 281 -14.64 -3.14 5.51
CA GLY A 281 -14.91 -4.03 6.64
C GLY A 281 -13.67 -4.45 7.40
N ALA A 282 -12.49 -4.25 6.83
CA ALA A 282 -11.28 -4.71 7.49
C ALA A 282 -10.01 -3.96 7.15
N LEU A 283 -9.68 -3.72 5.87
CA LEU A 283 -8.35 -3.18 5.57
C LEU A 283 -8.10 -1.85 6.29
N ILE A 284 -9.08 -0.95 6.19
CA ILE A 284 -9.07 0.33 6.89
C ILE A 284 -9.35 0.17 8.38
N PRO A 285 -10.53 -0.35 8.83
CA PRO A 285 -10.89 -0.34 10.25
C PRO A 285 -9.95 -1.17 11.13
N CYS A 286 -9.41 -2.28 10.64
CA CYS A 286 -8.48 -3.12 11.39
C CYS A 286 -7.03 -2.61 11.30
N ASN A 287 -6.76 -1.55 10.52
CA ASN A 287 -5.43 -1.01 10.23
C ASN A 287 -4.51 -2.08 9.64
N ILE A 288 -4.96 -2.65 8.53
CA ILE A 288 -4.29 -3.77 7.89
C ILE A 288 -3.20 -3.29 6.97
N ASN A 289 -3.59 -2.83 5.78
CA ASN A 289 -2.70 -2.39 4.73
C ASN A 289 -3.40 -1.25 3.97
N THR A 290 -2.59 -0.35 3.45
CA THR A 290 -3.00 0.58 2.40
C THR A 290 -3.05 -0.15 1.07
N MET A 291 -3.79 0.41 0.11
CA MET A 291 -3.94 -0.18 -1.22
C MET A 291 -3.95 0.93 -2.25
N SER A 292 -3.11 0.83 -3.30
CA SER A 292 -3.06 1.62 -4.54
C SER A 292 -3.09 3.17 -4.45
N ILE A 293 -4.10 3.72 -3.77
CA ILE A 293 -4.40 5.14 -3.59
C ILE A 293 -4.47 5.44 -2.09
N PHE A 294 -3.39 5.99 -1.56
CA PHE A 294 -3.30 6.39 -0.15
C PHE A 294 -2.49 7.68 -0.02
N SER A 295 -2.77 8.41 1.05
CA SER A 295 -2.21 9.73 1.30
C SER A 295 -1.41 9.80 2.59
N TYR A 296 -0.30 10.52 2.59
CA TYR A 296 0.63 10.62 3.72
C TYR A 296 1.35 11.97 3.68
N SER A 297 2.00 12.39 4.77
CA SER A 297 2.78 13.64 4.74
C SER A 297 4.08 13.48 3.94
N LEU A 298 4.55 14.57 3.33
CA LEU A 298 5.85 14.60 2.67
C LEU A 298 6.99 14.33 3.66
N SER A 299 6.85 14.74 4.92
CA SER A 299 7.80 14.39 6.00
C SER A 299 7.93 12.88 6.19
N LEU A 300 6.81 12.15 6.18
CA LEU A 300 6.82 10.69 6.28
C LEU A 300 7.50 10.08 5.05
N ALA A 301 7.20 10.62 3.86
CA ALA A 301 7.85 10.23 2.62
C ALA A 301 9.38 10.40 2.72
N LYS A 302 9.86 11.59 3.06
CA LYS A 302 11.30 11.91 3.13
C LYS A 302 12.01 11.06 4.19
N LYS A 303 11.43 10.94 5.39
CA LYS A 303 11.97 10.08 6.47
C LYS A 303 12.02 8.61 6.05
N GLY A 304 11.01 8.16 5.32
CA GLY A 304 10.90 6.85 4.72
C GLY A 304 11.67 6.66 3.41
N LYS A 305 12.41 7.67 2.95
CA LYS A 305 13.06 7.74 1.63
C LYS A 305 12.13 7.36 0.45
N TYR A 306 10.92 7.92 0.45
CA TYR A 306 9.84 7.79 -0.54
C TYR A 306 9.41 6.33 -0.76
N ILE A 307 8.94 6.03 -1.98
CA ILE A 307 8.53 4.70 -2.42
C ILE A 307 9.78 3.84 -2.63
N HIS A 308 9.73 2.55 -2.30
CA HIS A 308 10.86 1.65 -2.49
C HIS A 308 10.90 1.15 -3.95
N PRO A 309 11.95 1.46 -4.75
CA PRO A 309 11.96 1.17 -6.19
C PRO A 309 12.32 -0.29 -6.53
N ALA A 310 12.69 -1.12 -5.56
CA ALA A 310 13.01 -2.54 -5.79
C ALA A 310 11.90 -3.53 -5.45
N TYR A 311 10.70 -3.07 -5.05
CA TYR A 311 9.60 -3.97 -4.66
C TYR A 311 8.30 -3.55 -5.34
N GLN A 312 7.61 -4.54 -5.91
CA GLN A 312 6.43 -4.29 -6.73
C GLN A 312 5.21 -3.88 -5.91
N MET A 313 5.05 -4.46 -4.71
CA MET A 313 3.94 -4.15 -3.79
C MET A 313 4.29 -2.95 -2.90
N ASP A 314 4.37 -1.79 -3.53
CA ASP A 314 4.90 -0.57 -2.97
C ASP A 314 4.11 -0.04 -1.77
N ASP A 315 2.78 -0.14 -1.80
CA ASP A 315 1.88 0.31 -0.73
C ASP A 315 2.19 -0.33 0.64
N ILE A 316 2.24 -1.67 0.71
CA ILE A 316 2.51 -2.42 1.94
C ILE A 316 3.97 -2.24 2.36
N ILE A 317 4.90 -2.22 1.40
CA ILE A 317 6.32 -2.00 1.68
C ILE A 317 6.55 -0.62 2.29
N CYS A 318 5.88 0.41 1.77
CA CYS A 318 5.92 1.75 2.35
C CYS A 318 5.45 1.73 3.81
N LEU A 319 4.30 1.12 4.10
CA LEU A 319 3.78 1.02 5.46
C LEU A 319 4.80 0.35 6.40
N ILE A 320 5.37 -0.79 6.02
CA ILE A 320 6.37 -1.52 6.84
C ILE A 320 7.63 -0.69 7.02
N ARG A 321 8.18 -0.13 5.94
CA ARG A 321 9.39 0.69 5.95
C ARG A 321 9.20 1.92 6.82
N TRP A 322 8.07 2.60 6.70
CA TRP A 322 7.77 3.82 7.43
C TRP A 322 7.52 3.57 8.91
N MET A 323 6.82 2.50 9.29
CA MET A 323 6.78 2.05 10.69
C MET A 323 8.18 1.75 11.23
N GLY A 324 9.04 1.14 10.40
CA GLY A 324 10.42 0.85 10.73
C GLY A 324 11.28 2.10 10.95
N VAL A 325 11.18 3.14 10.12
CA VAL A 325 11.99 4.37 10.30
C VAL A 325 11.42 5.33 11.34
N THR A 326 10.11 5.32 11.56
CA THR A 326 9.46 6.17 12.57
C THR A 326 9.48 5.54 13.95
N GLN A 327 9.72 4.23 14.05
CA GLN A 327 9.66 3.45 15.30
C GLN A 327 8.30 3.57 16.01
N GLN A 328 7.25 3.92 15.27
CA GLN A 328 5.89 4.04 15.79
C GLN A 328 4.90 3.34 14.87
N ARG A 329 3.73 3.06 15.43
CA ARG A 329 2.64 2.45 14.69
C ARG A 329 1.99 3.50 13.79
N LEU A 330 1.95 3.21 12.50
CA LEU A 330 1.16 4.01 11.56
C LEU A 330 -0.32 3.60 11.63
N ARG A 331 -1.19 4.58 11.84
CA ARG A 331 -2.64 4.41 11.79
C ARG A 331 -3.13 4.63 10.36
N ILE A 332 -4.01 3.76 9.88
CA ILE A 332 -4.76 3.96 8.64
C ILE A 332 -6.07 4.65 9.01
N SER A 333 -6.19 5.92 8.64
CA SER A 333 -7.37 6.76 8.87
C SER A 333 -8.24 6.78 7.62
N MET A 334 -9.54 6.52 7.79
CA MET A 334 -10.48 6.53 6.66
C MET A 334 -10.76 7.96 6.23
N ILE A 335 -10.65 8.24 4.93
CA ILE A 335 -11.23 9.43 4.31
C ILE A 335 -12.71 9.11 4.05
N SER A 336 -13.62 9.95 4.53
CA SER A 336 -15.08 9.73 4.44
C SER A 336 -15.67 9.93 3.03
N VAL A 337 -14.83 9.76 2.01
CA VAL A 337 -15.14 10.00 0.60
C VAL A 337 -14.55 8.82 -0.20
N PRO A 338 -15.36 8.09 -0.99
CA PRO A 338 -14.86 6.94 -1.75
C PRO A 338 -14.10 7.40 -3.00
N VAL A 339 -13.14 6.59 -3.43
CA VAL A 339 -12.44 6.76 -4.72
C VAL A 339 -12.79 5.60 -5.62
N ILE A 340 -13.04 5.89 -6.90
CA ILE A 340 -13.37 4.87 -7.89
C ILE A 340 -12.08 4.47 -8.62
N SER A 341 -11.85 3.17 -8.77
CA SER A 341 -10.71 2.62 -9.51
C SER A 341 -11.20 1.74 -10.66
N GLY A 342 -10.43 1.72 -11.73
CA GLY A 342 -10.59 0.79 -12.85
C GLY A 342 -10.54 -0.66 -12.36
N PRO A 343 -11.53 -1.49 -12.68
CA PRO A 343 -11.41 -2.91 -12.44
C PRO A 343 -10.49 -3.55 -13.48
N THR A 344 -9.84 -4.65 -13.10
CA THR A 344 -9.17 -5.52 -14.07
C THR A 344 -10.22 -6.09 -15.02
N SER A 345 -10.13 -5.72 -16.29
CA SER A 345 -11.12 -6.07 -17.32
C SER A 345 -10.45 -6.44 -18.63
N GLY A 346 -11.20 -7.09 -19.53
CA GLY A 346 -10.80 -7.41 -20.90
C GLY A 346 -11.93 -7.11 -21.88
N GLU A 347 -11.63 -7.12 -23.18
CA GLU A 347 -12.63 -6.90 -24.24
C GLU A 347 -13.65 -8.05 -24.32
N THR A 348 -13.21 -9.26 -23.97
CA THR A 348 -14.01 -10.48 -23.87
C THR A 348 -13.85 -11.11 -22.49
N ILE A 349 -14.79 -11.97 -22.09
CA ILE A 349 -14.72 -12.70 -20.80
C ILE A 349 -13.43 -13.54 -20.69
N GLU A 350 -12.97 -14.13 -21.80
CA GLU A 350 -11.73 -14.91 -21.82
C GLU A 350 -10.50 -14.05 -21.53
N THR A 351 -10.39 -12.91 -22.22
CA THR A 351 -9.30 -11.95 -21.97
C THR A 351 -9.37 -11.41 -20.55
N GLU A 352 -10.57 -11.16 -20.02
CA GLU A 352 -10.77 -10.70 -18.65
C GLU A 352 -10.27 -11.72 -17.61
N ILE A 353 -10.59 -13.01 -17.78
CA ILE A 353 -10.09 -14.08 -16.89
C ILE A 353 -8.55 -14.14 -16.95
N ILE A 354 -7.97 -14.01 -18.13
CA ILE A 354 -6.52 -14.00 -18.31
C ILE A 354 -5.89 -12.78 -17.61
N GLU A 355 -6.47 -11.59 -17.74
CA GLU A 355 -5.97 -10.40 -17.03
C GLU A 355 -6.10 -10.55 -15.50
N TRP A 356 -7.20 -11.13 -15.01
CA TRP A 356 -7.36 -11.45 -13.59
C TRP A 356 -6.30 -12.45 -13.10
N ALA A 357 -6.00 -13.49 -13.88
CA ALA A 357 -4.96 -14.45 -13.53
C ALA A 357 -3.57 -13.78 -13.47
N ARG A 358 -3.27 -12.88 -14.41
CA ARG A 358 -2.03 -12.08 -14.39
C ARG A 358 -1.99 -11.16 -13.17
N GLN A 359 -3.10 -10.48 -12.86
CA GLN A 359 -3.21 -9.61 -11.69
C GLN A 359 -3.00 -10.38 -10.38
N ALA A 360 -3.66 -11.53 -10.23
CA ALA A 360 -3.52 -12.40 -9.08
C ALA A 360 -2.08 -12.89 -8.92
N ARG A 361 -1.43 -13.31 -10.00
CA ARG A 361 -0.01 -13.70 -10.00
C ARG A 361 0.90 -12.56 -9.52
N ARG A 362 0.69 -11.33 -10.00
CA ARG A 362 1.45 -10.14 -9.55
C ARG A 362 1.29 -9.92 -8.05
N TRP A 363 0.06 -10.02 -7.53
CA TRP A 363 -0.18 -9.87 -6.09
C TRP A 363 0.41 -10.99 -5.26
N THR A 364 0.39 -12.25 -5.73
CA THR A 364 1.03 -13.37 -5.02
C THR A 364 2.55 -13.18 -4.93
N ILE A 365 3.19 -12.76 -6.03
CA ILE A 365 4.62 -12.44 -6.04
C ILE A 365 4.90 -11.26 -5.08
N GLY A 366 4.11 -10.18 -5.17
CA GLY A 366 4.23 -9.03 -4.29
C GLY A 366 4.04 -9.37 -2.80
N ALA A 367 3.14 -10.29 -2.47
CA ALA A 367 2.97 -10.77 -1.10
C ALA A 367 4.21 -11.54 -0.60
N ALA A 368 4.83 -12.35 -1.47
CA ALA A 368 6.09 -13.02 -1.16
C ALA A 368 7.26 -12.02 -0.99
N GLU A 369 7.28 -10.96 -1.79
CA GLU A 369 8.22 -9.84 -1.68
C GLU A 369 8.09 -9.07 -0.37
N VAL A 370 6.86 -8.72 0.04
CA VAL A 370 6.56 -8.09 1.33
C VAL A 370 7.08 -8.94 2.48
N PHE A 371 6.84 -10.25 2.39
CA PHE A 371 7.35 -11.20 3.36
C PHE A 371 8.88 -11.22 3.39
N HIS A 372 9.52 -11.32 2.22
CA HIS A 372 10.97 -11.28 2.09
C HIS A 372 11.57 -9.99 2.68
N TYR A 373 11.00 -8.82 2.34
CA TYR A 373 11.43 -7.54 2.88
C TYR A 373 11.36 -7.51 4.41
N PHE A 374 10.21 -7.92 4.96
CA PHE A 374 10.01 -7.96 6.41
C PHE A 374 11.02 -8.90 7.11
N VAL A 375 11.26 -10.08 6.55
CA VAL A 375 12.12 -11.10 7.17
C VAL A 375 13.61 -10.76 7.05
N ILE A 376 14.05 -10.28 5.89
CA ILE A 376 15.49 -10.13 5.60
C ILE A 376 16.00 -8.72 5.95
N LYS A 377 15.20 -7.68 5.71
CA LYS A 377 15.66 -6.29 5.86
C LYS A 377 15.41 -5.71 7.26
N ALA A 378 14.77 -6.44 8.17
CA ALA A 378 14.67 -6.11 9.59
C ALA A 378 15.71 -6.91 10.42
N LYS A 379 16.92 -6.36 10.69
CA LYS A 379 18.13 -7.10 11.21
C LYS A 379 18.55 -6.82 12.69
N PRO A 380 18.83 -7.86 13.54
CA PRO A 380 19.18 -7.87 15.00
C PRO A 380 20.00 -6.70 15.59
N GLU A 381 19.57 -6.12 16.73
CA GLU A 381 20.38 -5.19 17.56
C GLU A 381 21.54 -5.93 18.25
N ILE A 382 21.37 -7.23 18.47
CA ILE A 382 22.39 -8.14 19.00
C ILE A 382 23.47 -8.41 17.94
N GLU A 383 23.11 -8.65 16.67
CA GLU A 383 24.09 -8.76 15.57
C GLU A 383 24.83 -7.43 15.37
N ARG A 384 24.21 -6.27 15.59
CA ARG A 384 24.92 -4.97 15.57
C ARG A 384 25.90 -4.76 16.73
N LYS A 385 25.70 -5.47 17.85
CA LYS A 385 26.65 -5.49 18.96
C LYS A 385 27.79 -6.45 18.63
N ILE A 386 27.48 -7.60 18.03
CA ILE A 386 28.47 -8.57 17.55
C ILE A 386 29.29 -7.99 16.40
N ASP A 387 28.70 -7.40 15.36
CA ASP A 387 29.40 -6.75 14.24
C ASP A 387 30.25 -5.55 14.69
N ARG A 388 29.78 -4.77 15.68
CA ARG A 388 30.59 -3.70 16.29
C ARG A 388 31.71 -4.25 17.16
N LEU A 389 31.46 -5.33 17.89
CA LEU A 389 32.48 -6.04 18.67
C LEU A 389 33.46 -6.76 17.75
N GLU A 390 33.06 -7.26 16.57
CA GLU A 390 33.88 -7.91 15.54
C GLU A 390 34.70 -6.88 14.77
N GLN A 391 34.13 -5.71 14.43
CA GLN A 391 34.91 -4.59 13.91
C GLN A 391 35.88 -4.02 14.95
N GLN A 392 35.46 -3.91 16.23
CA GLN A 392 36.36 -3.49 17.31
C GLN A 392 37.41 -4.56 17.63
N THR A 393 37.10 -5.85 17.55
CA THR A 393 38.08 -6.94 17.73
C THR A 393 38.95 -7.18 16.49
N GLN A 394 38.56 -6.76 15.29
CA GLN A 394 39.48 -6.67 14.14
C GLN A 394 40.47 -5.50 14.30
N ILE A 395 40.02 -4.36 14.84
CA ILE A 395 40.87 -3.21 15.16
C ILE A 395 41.82 -3.53 16.33
N VAL A 396 41.36 -4.28 17.34
CA VAL A 396 42.19 -4.75 18.48
C VAL A 396 43.03 -5.99 18.12
N GLY A 397 42.54 -6.85 17.21
CA GLY A 397 43.23 -8.04 16.70
C GLY A 397 44.41 -7.73 15.77
N GLY A 398 44.53 -6.48 15.30
CA GLY A 398 45.77 -5.95 14.71
C GLY A 398 46.92 -5.78 15.72
N ILE A 399 46.64 -5.86 17.03
CA ILE A 399 47.61 -5.63 18.12
C ILE A 399 47.99 -6.92 18.86
N LEU A 400 47.29 -8.04 18.65
CA LEU A 400 47.70 -9.35 19.15
C LEU A 400 47.60 -10.43 18.06
N GLN A 401 48.73 -10.74 17.44
CA GLN A 401 48.89 -11.94 16.63
C GLN A 401 48.89 -13.20 17.52
N TRP A 402 47.97 -14.13 17.26
CA TRP A 402 48.11 -15.56 17.51
C TRP A 402 47.57 -16.34 16.29
N PRO A 403 48.09 -17.55 16.01
CA PRO A 403 48.26 -18.07 14.66
C PRO A 403 46.95 -18.53 14.02
N LYS A 404 46.79 -18.20 12.74
CA LYS A 404 45.64 -18.58 11.92
C LYS A 404 45.54 -20.10 11.82
N PHE A 405 44.38 -20.65 12.15
CA PHE A 405 43.95 -21.92 11.58
C PHE A 405 43.68 -21.72 10.09
N THR A 406 44.46 -22.41 9.27
CA THR A 406 44.38 -22.46 7.82
C THR A 406 43.02 -22.95 7.37
N ARG A 407 42.22 -22.07 6.75
CA ARG A 407 41.24 -22.49 5.75
C ARG A 407 41.86 -22.17 4.40
N PHE A 408 42.08 -23.21 3.61
CA PHE A 408 42.66 -23.14 2.28
C PHE A 408 41.98 -22.07 1.43
N SER A 409 42.84 -21.28 0.79
CA SER A 409 42.54 -20.20 -0.13
C SER A 409 41.95 -20.72 -1.44
N SER A 410 40.93 -20.03 -1.95
CA SER A 410 40.84 -19.77 -3.38
C SER A 410 41.54 -18.42 -3.64
N SER A 411 42.87 -18.47 -3.75
CA SER A 411 43.64 -17.52 -4.55
C SER A 411 43.18 -17.71 -6.01
N ASP A 412 42.99 -16.72 -6.86
CA ASP A 412 43.87 -15.61 -7.19
C ASP A 412 43.08 -14.52 -7.92
N ARG A 413 43.61 -13.29 -7.84
CA ARG A 413 43.25 -12.05 -8.58
C ARG A 413 42.43 -11.05 -7.80
N ASN A 414 43.12 -10.28 -6.95
CA ASN A 414 43.08 -8.81 -6.98
C ASN A 414 44.18 -8.24 -6.06
N GLU A 415 45.43 -8.34 -6.50
CA GLU A 415 46.50 -7.46 -6.02
C GLU A 415 46.85 -6.48 -7.13
N LYS A 416 46.19 -5.33 -7.08
CA LYS A 416 46.68 -4.01 -7.49
C LYS A 416 45.55 -3.02 -7.26
N ILE A 417 45.92 -1.82 -6.84
CA ILE A 417 45.06 -0.67 -6.53
C ILE A 417 44.64 -0.62 -5.04
N ASN A 418 45.63 -0.39 -4.18
CA ASN A 418 45.49 0.50 -3.02
C ASN A 418 46.90 0.82 -2.47
N GLN A 419 47.64 1.61 -3.24
CA GLN A 419 48.64 2.54 -2.70
C GLN A 419 48.22 3.89 -3.26
N ASP A 420 47.68 4.72 -2.39
CA ASP A 420 47.51 6.18 -2.48
C ASP A 420 46.24 6.56 -1.73
N LYS A 421 46.37 6.76 -0.41
CA LYS A 421 45.53 7.65 0.42
C LYS A 421 46.05 7.69 1.86
N ASP A 422 47.34 7.99 2.01
CA ASP A 422 47.85 8.63 3.22
C ASP A 422 47.94 10.13 2.93
N ASN A 423 47.13 10.90 3.65
CA ASN A 423 47.26 12.31 4.02
C ASN A 423 45.87 12.98 4.01
N ILE A 424 45.36 13.28 5.21
CA ILE A 424 44.89 14.61 5.66
C ILE A 424 44.27 14.42 7.06
N ILE A 425 44.85 15.10 8.04
CA ILE A 425 44.37 15.30 9.42
C ILE A 425 43.65 16.66 9.45
N GLU A 426 42.50 16.76 10.15
CA GLU A 426 42.11 17.86 11.09
C GLU A 426 40.61 17.75 11.50
N THR A 427 40.32 17.35 12.76
CA THR A 427 39.88 18.15 13.93
C THR A 427 38.46 18.73 13.93
N SER A 428 37.58 18.27 14.86
CA SER A 428 36.52 19.03 15.58
C SER A 428 35.76 18.15 16.63
N PRO A 429 35.12 18.72 17.68
CA PRO A 429 34.91 18.11 19.02
C PRO A 429 33.55 17.37 19.24
N PRO A 430 33.30 16.76 20.43
CA PRO A 430 32.25 15.74 20.58
C PRO A 430 30.87 16.34 20.88
N HIS A 431 29.84 15.84 20.19
CA HIS A 431 28.45 16.15 20.53
C HIS A 431 27.89 15.17 21.57
N THR A 432 27.37 15.75 22.64
CA THR A 432 26.72 15.16 23.81
C THR A 432 25.50 14.32 23.41
N ILE A 433 25.48 13.06 23.84
CA ILE A 433 24.34 12.14 23.66
C ILE A 433 23.38 12.36 24.83
N ILE A 434 22.15 12.79 24.54
CA ILE A 434 21.03 12.74 25.50
C ILE A 434 20.27 11.44 25.25
N GLU A 435 20.40 10.48 26.17
CA GLU A 435 19.59 9.26 26.18
C GLU A 435 18.16 9.59 26.64
N THR A 436 17.17 9.29 25.80
CA THR A 436 15.77 9.15 26.22
C THR A 436 15.33 7.71 26.03
N GLY A 437 15.40 6.94 27.12
CA GLY A 437 15.01 5.54 27.17
C GLY A 437 13.50 5.36 27.03
N ILE A 438 13.10 4.52 26.07
CA ILE A 438 11.71 4.07 25.89
C ILE A 438 11.57 2.66 26.51
N THR A 439 10.53 2.45 27.30
CA THR A 439 10.32 1.24 28.11
C THR A 439 9.71 0.08 27.31
N HIS A 440 10.01 -1.15 27.76
CA HIS A 440 9.72 -2.45 27.12
C HIS A 440 8.24 -2.74 26.76
N HIS A 441 7.29 -1.91 27.22
CA HIS A 441 5.84 -2.12 27.04
C HIS A 441 5.35 -1.68 25.65
N GLU A 442 6.02 -0.73 24.99
CA GLU A 442 5.60 -0.17 23.70
C GLU A 442 5.95 -1.06 22.50
N MET A 443 6.98 -1.91 22.64
CA MET A 443 7.40 -2.87 21.60
C MET A 443 6.41 -4.02 21.35
N LYS A 444 5.54 -4.37 22.32
CA LYS A 444 4.59 -5.50 22.16
C LYS A 444 3.47 -5.21 21.16
N GLY A 445 3.06 -3.95 21.00
CA GLY A 445 1.90 -3.56 20.18
C GLY A 445 2.11 -3.66 18.66
N GLY A 446 3.36 -3.56 18.18
CA GLY A 446 3.71 -3.67 16.76
C GLY A 446 3.71 -5.11 16.23
N SER A 447 4.20 -6.07 17.03
CA SER A 447 4.26 -7.48 16.64
C SER A 447 2.90 -8.18 16.62
N GLN A 448 1.95 -7.73 17.45
CA GLN A 448 0.63 -8.38 17.58
C GLN A 448 -0.30 -8.11 16.40
N ARG A 449 -0.16 -6.98 15.68
CA ARG A 449 -1.10 -6.60 14.61
C ARG A 449 -0.69 -7.05 13.21
N LEU A 450 0.61 -7.24 12.97
CA LEU A 450 1.13 -7.88 11.75
C LEU A 450 0.60 -9.32 11.58
N ARG A 451 0.34 -10.01 12.70
CA ARG A 451 -0.29 -11.35 12.76
C ARG A 451 -1.70 -11.38 12.18
N TRP A 452 -2.43 -10.26 12.24
CA TRP A 452 -3.80 -10.15 11.73
C TRP A 452 -3.84 -9.70 10.27
N ASN A 453 -2.85 -8.93 9.83
CA ASN A 453 -2.85 -8.31 8.49
C ASN A 453 -2.54 -9.29 7.36
N LEU A 454 -1.62 -10.22 7.60
CA LEU A 454 -1.31 -11.34 6.70
C LEU A 454 -2.41 -12.42 6.74
N LEU A 455 -2.92 -12.72 7.95
CA LEU A 455 -4.02 -13.65 8.17
C LEU A 455 -5.29 -13.20 7.44
N PHE A 456 -5.61 -11.91 7.53
CA PHE A 456 -6.80 -11.33 6.90
C PHE A 456 -6.72 -11.35 5.37
N ASN A 457 -5.63 -10.87 4.77
CA ASN A 457 -5.51 -10.83 3.31
C ASN A 457 -5.56 -12.24 2.68
N LEU A 458 -5.08 -13.28 3.37
CA LEU A 458 -5.21 -14.67 2.93
C LEU A 458 -6.63 -15.24 3.16
N LEU A 459 -7.24 -15.03 4.34
CA LEU A 459 -8.62 -15.51 4.63
C LEU A 459 -9.67 -14.91 3.69
N VAL A 460 -9.40 -13.71 3.21
CA VAL A 460 -10.27 -12.93 2.34
C VAL A 460 -10.27 -13.41 0.89
N TRP A 461 -9.12 -13.84 0.40
CA TRP A 461 -9.00 -14.47 -0.92
C TRP A 461 -9.50 -15.92 -0.93
N LEU A 462 -9.63 -16.54 0.24
CA LEU A 462 -10.03 -17.93 0.40
C LEU A 462 -11.55 -18.17 0.52
N VAL A 463 -12.41 -17.12 0.54
CA VAL A 463 -13.85 -17.27 0.88
C VAL A 463 -14.80 -16.49 -0.05
N VAL A 464 -14.51 -16.45 -1.35
CA VAL A 464 -15.43 -15.91 -2.37
C VAL A 464 -15.63 -16.92 -3.50
N PRO A 465 -16.89 -17.17 -3.89
CA PRO A 465 -17.84 -18.03 -3.19
C PRO A 465 -17.58 -19.52 -3.51
N PHE A 466 -17.50 -20.38 -2.51
CA PHE A 466 -17.83 -21.80 -2.72
C PHE A 466 -18.98 -22.20 -1.80
N PRO A 467 -20.14 -22.56 -2.36
CA PRO A 467 -21.31 -22.98 -1.62
C PRO A 467 -21.30 -24.50 -1.41
N PHE A 468 -22.15 -24.98 -0.49
CA PHE A 468 -22.59 -26.38 -0.36
C PHE A 468 -21.67 -27.33 0.43
N TRP A 469 -21.97 -27.53 1.73
CA TRP A 469 -22.95 -28.48 2.31
C TRP A 469 -22.31 -29.87 2.52
N ILE A 470 -22.18 -30.32 3.77
CA ILE A 470 -23.18 -31.10 4.52
C ILE A 470 -23.28 -32.55 4.05
N PRO A 471 -22.51 -33.41 4.73
CA PRO A 471 -22.97 -34.76 4.98
C PRO A 471 -22.92 -35.07 6.48
N PHE A 472 -23.67 -34.37 7.37
CA PHE A 472 -23.53 -34.67 8.82
C PHE A 472 -24.76 -34.66 9.73
N ILE A 473 -26.03 -34.62 9.27
CA ILE A 473 -27.17 -34.74 10.22
C ILE A 473 -28.28 -35.71 9.81
N SER A 474 -28.76 -35.74 8.55
CA SER A 474 -29.66 -36.79 8.01
C SER A 474 -30.02 -36.51 6.56
N ASN A 475 -30.02 -37.55 5.70
CA ASN A 475 -30.35 -37.43 4.27
C ASN A 475 -31.78 -36.94 4.00
N LYS A 476 -32.73 -37.08 4.94
CA LYS A 476 -34.13 -36.67 4.73
C LYS A 476 -34.39 -35.20 5.08
N VAL A 477 -33.74 -34.65 6.11
CA VAL A 477 -33.98 -33.25 6.54
C VAL A 477 -33.31 -32.25 5.58
N ALA A 478 -32.14 -32.61 5.05
CA ALA A 478 -31.42 -31.78 4.08
C ALA A 478 -32.18 -31.63 2.75
N LEU A 479 -32.99 -32.62 2.34
CA LEU A 479 -33.70 -32.59 1.05
C LEU A 479 -34.91 -31.63 1.05
N TYR A 480 -35.56 -31.43 2.20
CA TYR A 480 -36.83 -30.68 2.29
C TYR A 480 -36.71 -29.27 2.90
N MET A 481 -35.76 -29.05 3.81
CA MET A 481 -35.60 -27.73 4.46
C MET A 481 -34.68 -26.80 3.69
N LEU A 482 -33.78 -27.34 2.87
CA LEU A 482 -32.73 -26.58 2.21
C LEU A 482 -33.24 -25.61 1.13
N PRO A 483 -34.11 -26.03 0.19
CA PRO A 483 -34.68 -25.11 -0.79
C PRO A 483 -35.57 -24.05 -0.13
N SER A 484 -36.16 -24.38 1.03
CA SER A 484 -37.11 -23.53 1.75
C SER A 484 -36.41 -22.41 2.51
N ILE A 485 -35.32 -22.70 3.22
CA ILE A 485 -34.53 -21.69 3.95
C ILE A 485 -33.68 -20.86 2.99
N GLN A 486 -33.10 -21.49 1.96
CA GLN A 486 -32.40 -20.76 0.89
C GLN A 486 -33.37 -19.95 0.04
N GLY A 487 -34.57 -20.47 -0.22
CA GLY A 487 -35.66 -19.74 -0.85
C GLY A 487 -36.05 -18.51 -0.03
N VAL A 488 -36.19 -18.62 1.29
CA VAL A 488 -36.49 -17.47 2.16
C VAL A 488 -35.33 -16.47 2.22
N PHE A 489 -34.08 -16.92 2.32
CA PHE A 489 -32.92 -15.99 2.36
C PHE A 489 -32.66 -15.33 1.02
N VAL A 490 -32.76 -16.07 -0.09
CA VAL A 490 -32.65 -15.54 -1.45
C VAL A 490 -33.86 -14.67 -1.77
N PHE A 491 -35.08 -15.02 -1.34
CA PHE A 491 -36.26 -14.17 -1.51
C PHE A 491 -36.16 -12.90 -0.66
N MET A 492 -35.70 -12.97 0.60
CA MET A 492 -35.46 -11.78 1.43
C MET A 492 -34.34 -10.91 0.87
N TRP A 493 -33.21 -11.51 0.46
CA TRP A 493 -32.11 -10.78 -0.15
C TRP A 493 -32.52 -10.16 -1.49
N THR A 494 -33.15 -10.93 -2.37
CA THR A 494 -33.59 -10.51 -3.70
C THR A 494 -34.72 -9.49 -3.61
N SER A 495 -35.67 -9.63 -2.67
CA SER A 495 -36.71 -8.62 -2.44
C SER A 495 -36.14 -7.34 -1.83
N MET A 496 -35.20 -7.42 -0.89
CA MET A 496 -34.50 -6.24 -0.37
C MET A 496 -33.63 -5.56 -1.43
N THR A 497 -33.01 -6.35 -2.32
CA THR A 497 -32.16 -5.86 -3.41
C THR A 497 -32.99 -5.26 -4.54
N ILE A 498 -34.07 -5.92 -4.97
CA ILE A 498 -35.02 -5.39 -5.95
C ILE A 498 -35.70 -4.14 -5.41
N ARG A 499 -36.12 -4.12 -4.14
CA ARG A 499 -36.71 -2.93 -3.51
C ARG A 499 -35.70 -1.78 -3.44
N LYS A 500 -34.44 -2.04 -3.07
CA LYS A 500 -33.37 -1.04 -3.17
C LYS A 500 -33.09 -0.61 -4.61
N CYS A 501 -33.10 -1.51 -5.59
CA CYS A 501 -32.93 -1.14 -7.00
C CYS A 501 -34.10 -0.29 -7.53
N ILE A 502 -35.34 -0.59 -7.13
CA ILE A 502 -36.55 0.20 -7.45
C ILE A 502 -36.53 1.57 -6.75
N ASP A 503 -36.05 1.64 -5.51
CA ASP A 503 -35.89 2.89 -4.77
C ASP A 503 -34.71 3.73 -5.31
N THR A 504 -33.66 3.07 -5.81
CA THR A 504 -32.50 3.74 -6.43
C THR A 504 -32.84 4.21 -7.86
N SER A 505 -33.71 3.51 -8.59
CA SER A 505 -34.21 3.97 -9.90
C SER A 505 -35.20 5.14 -9.81
N LYS A 506 -35.67 5.48 -8.60
CA LYS A 506 -36.47 6.69 -8.32
C LYS A 506 -35.62 7.88 -7.86
N LEU A 507 -34.30 7.68 -7.71
CA LEU A 507 -33.30 8.66 -7.30
C LEU A 507 -32.37 9.08 -8.45
N PHE A 508 -32.66 8.62 -9.67
CA PHE A 508 -32.04 9.07 -10.92
C PHE A 508 -33.03 9.86 -11.76
#